data_AF-A0A2M9HG33-F1
#
_entry.id   AF-A0A2M9HG33-F1
#
_cell.length_a   1.000
_cell.length_b   1.000
_cell.length_c   1.000
_cell.angle_alpha   90.00
_cell.angle_beta   90.00
_cell.angle_gamma   90.00
#
_symmetry.space_group_name_H-M   'P 1'
#
loop_
_entity.id
_entity.type
_entity.pdbx_description
1 polymer ?
#
loop_
_entity_poly.entity_id
_entity_poly.type
_entity_poly.pdbx_seq_one_letter_code
_entity_poly.pdbx_strand_id
1 'polypeptide(L)'
;MRIGCDLMNMSRLDGITLDDSDPFIRRTFTIDEIAAADRADDVRRYYAKVFSIKESVYKTLRIDDTRRVVLEAQLGRSLSFRDIRVELVRDWPTASLADDLAAALGGVRSCEVSVSYDGDLVMSTAVVDFLG
;
A
#
# COMPACT_ATOMS: atom_id res chain seq x y z
N MET A 1 -4.19 17.47 -4.40
CA MET A 1 -3.70 16.36 -5.24
C MET A 1 -2.19 16.16 -5.23
N ARG A 2 -1.73 14.91 -5.12
CA ARG A 2 -0.33 14.47 -5.24
C ARG A 2 -0.27 13.15 -6.01
N ILE A 3 0.85 12.90 -6.69
CA ILE A 3 1.07 11.70 -7.52
C ILE A 3 2.28 10.94 -7.01
N GLY A 4 2.19 9.62 -6.99
CA GLY A 4 3.28 8.72 -6.62
C GLY A 4 3.29 7.53 -7.58
N CYS A 5 4.49 7.10 -7.97
CA CYS A 5 4.67 5.96 -8.86
C CYS A 5 5.60 4.94 -8.22
N ASP A 6 5.37 3.67 -8.53
CA ASP A 6 6.23 2.58 -8.12
C ASP A 6 6.45 1.58 -9.26
N LEU A 7 7.65 1.00 -9.29
CA LEU A 7 8.04 -0.06 -10.20
C LEU A 7 8.75 -1.15 -9.40
N MET A 8 8.16 -2.34 -9.38
CA MET A 8 8.64 -3.49 -8.63
C MET A 8 8.90 -4.65 -9.59
N ASN A 9 10.01 -5.36 -9.39
CA ASN A 9 10.21 -6.67 -10.00
C ASN A 9 9.71 -7.76 -9.03
N MET A 10 8.82 -8.63 -9.50
CA MET A 10 8.25 -9.74 -8.72
C MET A 10 9.33 -10.71 -8.23
N SER A 11 10.50 -10.78 -8.87
CA SER A 11 11.68 -11.54 -8.42
C SER A 11 12.15 -11.17 -7.01
N ARG A 12 11.83 -9.96 -6.53
CA ARG A 12 12.13 -9.54 -5.16
C ARG A 12 11.36 -10.32 -4.09
N LEU A 13 10.31 -11.03 -4.48
CA LEU A 13 9.57 -11.92 -3.59
C LEU A 13 10.11 -13.37 -3.64
N ASP A 14 11.14 -13.65 -4.44
CA ASP A 14 11.77 -14.98 -4.43
C ASP A 14 12.40 -15.27 -3.07
N GLY A 15 12.10 -16.44 -2.52
CA GLY A 15 12.61 -16.88 -1.23
C GLY A 15 11.90 -16.25 -0.02
N ILE A 16 10.86 -15.45 -0.24
CA ILE A 16 9.96 -14.98 0.83
C ILE A 16 8.84 -16.01 1.01
N THR A 17 8.52 -16.35 2.26
CA THR A 17 7.32 -17.13 2.56
C THR A 17 6.10 -16.21 2.41
N LEU A 18 5.20 -16.53 1.48
CA LEU A 18 4.07 -15.67 1.11
C LEU A 18 2.82 -15.97 1.96
N ASP A 19 2.98 -16.03 3.27
CA ASP A 19 1.89 -16.26 4.24
C ASP A 19 2.10 -15.43 5.52
N ASP A 20 1.18 -15.55 6.48
CA ASP A 20 1.21 -14.79 7.73
C ASP A 20 2.32 -15.21 8.71
N SER A 21 3.11 -16.25 8.42
CA SER A 21 4.29 -16.60 9.21
C SER A 21 5.46 -15.65 8.94
N ASP A 22 5.48 -15.00 7.78
CA ASP A 22 6.57 -14.13 7.35
C ASP A 22 6.48 -12.71 7.96
N PRO A 23 7.56 -12.19 8.56
CA PRO A 23 7.57 -10.86 9.16
C PRO A 23 7.30 -9.70 8.19
N PHE A 24 7.76 -9.80 6.94
CA PHE A 24 7.48 -8.81 5.91
C PHE A 24 5.99 -8.82 5.58
N ILE A 25 5.38 -10.00 5.40
CA ILE A 25 3.95 -10.11 5.12
C ILE A 25 3.12 -9.49 6.26
N ARG A 26 3.38 -9.90 7.51
CA ARG A 26 2.66 -9.42 8.70
C ARG A 26 2.73 -7.91 8.93
N ARG A 27 3.84 -7.27 8.55
CA ARG A 27 4.09 -5.84 8.75
C ARG A 27 3.55 -4.96 7.62
N THR A 28 3.30 -5.56 6.45
CA THR A 28 2.98 -4.84 5.21
C THR A 28 1.50 -4.95 4.86
N PHE A 29 0.93 -6.14 5.03
CA PHE A 29 -0.43 -6.46 4.60
C PHE A 29 -1.38 -6.57 5.80
N THR A 30 -2.62 -6.14 5.59
CA THR A 30 -3.72 -6.31 6.52
C THR A 30 -4.20 -7.75 6.55
N ILE A 31 -4.98 -8.13 7.56
CA ILE A 31 -5.55 -9.48 7.66
C ILE A 31 -6.46 -9.77 6.46
N ASP A 32 -7.24 -8.78 6.01
CA ASP A 32 -8.13 -8.93 4.86
C ASP A 32 -7.35 -9.10 3.56
N GLU A 33 -6.24 -8.36 3.39
CA GLU A 33 -5.36 -8.50 2.23
C GLU A 33 -4.66 -9.87 2.21
N ILE A 34 -4.23 -10.40 3.35
CA ILE A 34 -3.64 -11.74 3.47
C ILE A 34 -4.68 -12.80 3.12
N ALA A 35 -5.88 -12.72 3.72
CA ALA A 35 -6.95 -13.67 3.43
C ALA A 35 -7.39 -13.61 1.95
N ALA A 36 -7.31 -12.45 1.30
CA ALA A 36 -7.57 -12.32 -0.12
C ALA A 36 -6.44 -12.87 -0.99
N ALA A 37 -5.18 -12.84 -0.53
CA ALA A 37 -4.06 -13.48 -1.20
C ALA A 37 -4.26 -15.01 -1.26
N ASP A 38 -4.73 -15.62 -0.17
CA ASP A 38 -4.98 -17.07 -0.10
C ASP A 38 -6.02 -17.58 -1.12
N ARG A 39 -6.86 -16.67 -1.64
CA ARG A 39 -7.89 -16.95 -2.64
C ARG A 39 -7.47 -16.55 -4.06
N ALA A 40 -6.29 -15.94 -4.23
CA ALA A 40 -5.83 -15.48 -5.53
C ALA A 40 -5.25 -16.64 -6.35
N ASP A 41 -5.48 -16.61 -7.67
CA ASP A 41 -4.89 -17.60 -8.60
C ASP A 41 -3.36 -17.59 -8.58
N ASP A 42 -2.77 -16.41 -8.34
CA ASP A 42 -1.33 -16.20 -8.21
C ASP A 42 -1.05 -15.31 -6.99
N VAL A 43 -0.71 -15.96 -5.88
CA VAL A 43 -0.40 -15.33 -4.58
C VAL A 43 0.77 -14.35 -4.70
N ARG A 44 1.79 -14.69 -5.49
CA ARG A 44 2.98 -13.84 -5.66
C ARG A 44 2.61 -12.57 -6.40
N ARG A 45 1.89 -12.70 -7.51
CA ARG A 45 1.42 -11.55 -8.28
C ARG A 45 0.46 -10.69 -7.47
N TYR A 46 -0.36 -11.31 -6.61
CA TYR A 46 -1.22 -10.61 -5.67
C TYR A 46 -0.40 -9.72 -4.73
N TYR A 47 0.58 -10.28 -4.01
CA TYR A 47 1.39 -9.51 -3.07
C TYR A 47 2.22 -8.44 -3.76
N ALA A 48 2.82 -8.72 -4.93
CA ALA A 48 3.56 -7.72 -5.70
C ALA A 48 2.67 -6.55 -6.15
N LYS A 49 1.44 -6.85 -6.61
CA LYS A 49 0.43 -5.84 -6.96
C LYS A 49 0.12 -4.95 -5.77
N VAL A 50 -0.30 -5.55 -4.66
CA VAL A 50 -0.73 -4.81 -3.47
C VAL A 50 0.43 -4.00 -2.90
N PHE A 51 1.63 -4.57 -2.84
CA PHE A 51 2.81 -3.88 -2.36
C PHE A 51 3.15 -2.66 -3.21
N SER A 52 3.20 -2.81 -4.54
CA SER A 52 3.48 -1.69 -5.43
C SER A 52 2.43 -0.58 -5.27
N ILE A 53 1.15 -0.93 -5.18
CA ILE A 53 0.07 0.05 -4.92
C ILE A 53 0.30 0.78 -3.59
N LYS A 54 0.64 0.06 -2.51
CA LYS A 54 0.92 0.71 -1.22
C LYS A 54 2.12 1.64 -1.30
N GLU A 55 3.18 1.26 -2.00
CA GLU A 55 4.37 2.10 -2.24
C GLU A 55 4.04 3.37 -3.03
N SER A 56 3.27 3.26 -4.12
CA SER A 56 2.85 4.44 -4.89
C SER A 56 1.99 5.39 -4.06
N VAL A 57 1.06 4.87 -3.25
CA VAL A 57 0.30 5.67 -2.28
C VAL A 57 1.20 6.31 -1.23
N TYR A 58 2.11 5.54 -0.62
CA TYR A 58 3.03 6.03 0.41
C TYR A 58 3.87 7.22 -0.08
N LYS A 59 4.37 7.15 -1.33
CA LYS A 59 5.13 8.24 -1.95
C LYS A 59 4.32 9.52 -2.10
N THR A 60 2.98 9.46 -2.21
CA THR A 60 2.13 10.66 -2.22
C THR A 60 2.06 11.35 -0.86
N LEU A 61 2.27 10.62 0.24
CA LEU A 61 2.13 11.13 1.60
C LEU A 61 3.26 12.10 1.96
N ARG A 62 4.42 11.98 1.29
CA ARG A 62 5.64 12.79 1.53
C ARG A 62 6.05 12.77 3.01
N ILE A 63 6.13 11.56 3.56
CA ILE A 63 6.55 11.30 4.93
C ILE A 63 8.04 11.00 4.89
N ASP A 64 8.85 11.97 5.29
CA ASP A 64 10.27 11.77 5.63
C ASP A 64 10.41 11.36 7.10
N ASP A 65 11.65 11.08 7.54
CA ASP A 65 11.91 10.64 8.92
C ASP A 65 11.45 11.66 9.97
N THR A 66 11.56 12.96 9.69
CA THR A 66 11.15 14.01 10.63
C THR A 66 9.63 14.04 10.75
N ARG A 67 8.93 14.05 9.61
CA ARG A 67 7.47 14.02 9.55
C ARG A 67 6.91 12.72 10.13
N ARG A 68 7.60 11.60 9.94
CA ARG A 68 7.23 10.31 10.52
C ARG A 68 7.19 10.40 12.05
N VAL A 69 8.25 10.88 12.69
CA VAL A 69 8.30 11.01 14.16
C VAL A 69 7.15 11.87 14.68
N VAL A 70 6.86 12.99 13.99
CA VAL A 70 5.75 13.88 14.36
C VAL A 70 4.39 13.17 14.22
N LEU A 71 4.15 12.48 13.11
CA LEU A 71 2.91 11.75 12.88
C LEU A 71 2.73 10.60 13.88
N GLU A 72 3.78 9.82 14.15
CA GLU A 72 3.73 8.72 15.11
C GLU A 72 3.43 9.23 16.53
N ALA A 73 4.02 10.37 16.93
CA ALA A 73 3.73 11.02 18.20
C ALA A 73 2.28 11.53 18.28
N GLN A 74 1.75 12.11 17.19
CA GLN A 74 0.36 12.58 17.11
C GLN A 74 -0.64 11.42 17.17
N LEU A 75 -0.33 10.30 16.50
CA LEU A 75 -1.20 9.12 16.45
C LEU A 75 -1.06 8.23 17.69
N GLY A 76 0.01 8.36 18.46
CA GLY A 76 0.31 7.50 19.61
C GLY A 76 0.68 6.07 19.22
N ARG A 77 1.13 5.85 17.98
CA ARG A 77 1.52 4.54 17.44
C ARG A 77 2.51 4.69 16.29
N SER A 78 3.27 3.64 16.01
CA SER A 78 4.13 3.61 14.82
C SER A 78 3.31 3.54 13.53
N LEU A 79 3.83 4.18 12.46
CA LEU A 79 3.28 4.03 11.13
C LEU A 79 3.61 2.66 10.57
N SER A 80 2.69 2.12 9.77
CA SER A 80 2.83 0.83 9.11
C SER A 80 2.30 0.91 7.69
N PHE A 81 2.83 0.09 6.78
CA PHE A 81 2.25 -0.11 5.45
C PHE A 81 0.82 -0.67 5.51
N ARG A 82 0.39 -1.21 6.66
CA ARG A 82 -1.01 -1.59 6.93
C ARG A 82 -1.95 -0.41 7.10
N ASP A 83 -1.41 0.79 7.29
CA ASP A 83 -2.19 2.03 7.29
C ASP A 83 -2.66 2.40 5.90
N ILE A 84 -2.14 1.76 4.85
CA ILE A 84 -2.64 1.86 3.49
C ILE A 84 -3.36 0.55 3.20
N ARG A 85 -4.66 0.60 2.93
CA ARG A 85 -5.46 -0.59 2.59
C ARG A 85 -5.71 -0.61 1.10
N VAL A 86 -5.59 -1.79 0.48
CA VAL A 86 -5.86 -1.99 -0.94
C VAL A 86 -6.99 -2.99 -1.10
N GLU A 87 -8.00 -2.60 -1.86
CA GLU A 87 -9.13 -3.43 -2.21
C GLU A 87 -9.11 -3.75 -3.71
N LEU A 88 -9.26 -5.02 -4.04
CA LEU A 88 -9.15 -5.55 -5.40
C LEU A 88 -10.48 -6.14 -5.90
N VAL A 89 -11.61 -5.68 -5.33
CA VAL A 89 -12.93 -6.31 -5.46
C VAL A 89 -13.73 -5.81 -6.69
N ARG A 90 -13.20 -4.84 -7.44
CA ARG A 90 -13.84 -4.25 -8.64
C ARG A 90 -12.94 -4.42 -9.85
N ASP A 91 -13.45 -4.07 -11.03
CA ASP A 91 -12.66 -3.98 -12.27
C ASP A 91 -11.42 -3.07 -12.13
N TRP A 92 -11.39 -2.22 -11.10
CA TRP A 92 -10.31 -1.29 -10.79
C TRP A 92 -9.88 -1.41 -9.32
N PRO A 93 -8.57 -1.46 -9.04
CA PRO A 93 -8.05 -1.41 -7.67
C PRO A 93 -8.38 -0.07 -7.00
N THR A 94 -8.68 -0.10 -5.71
CA THR A 94 -8.85 1.09 -4.88
C THR A 94 -7.94 1.02 -3.67
N ALA A 95 -7.47 2.18 -3.21
CA ALA A 95 -6.70 2.27 -1.97
C ALA A 95 -7.28 3.29 -1.01
N SER A 96 -7.05 3.11 0.27
CA SER A 96 -7.47 4.04 1.32
C SER A 96 -6.42 4.12 2.42
N LEU A 97 -6.47 5.19 3.21
CA LEU A 97 -5.65 5.31 4.41
C LEU A 97 -6.49 4.93 5.65
N ALA A 98 -5.83 4.49 6.71
CA ALA A 98 -6.43 4.44 8.03
C ALA A 98 -6.97 5.83 8.41
N ASP A 99 -8.15 5.88 9.03
CA ASP A 99 -8.88 7.12 9.29
C ASP A 99 -8.08 8.13 10.12
N ASP A 100 -7.32 7.63 11.09
CA ASP A 100 -6.47 8.43 11.97
C ASP A 100 -5.30 9.07 11.20
N LEU A 101 -4.62 8.30 10.34
CA LEU A 101 -3.57 8.81 9.45
C LEU A 101 -4.14 9.80 8.43
N ALA A 102 -5.30 9.49 7.83
CA ALA A 102 -5.97 10.39 6.90
C ALA A 102 -6.28 11.73 7.58
N ALA A 103 -6.84 11.71 8.79
CA ALA A 103 -7.13 12.91 9.58
C ALA A 103 -5.85 13.68 9.94
N ALA A 104 -4.79 12.99 10.38
CA ALA A 104 -3.51 13.62 10.71
C ALA A 104 -2.83 14.29 9.50
N LEU A 105 -3.15 13.86 8.28
CA LEU A 105 -2.67 14.45 7.03
C LEU A 105 -3.56 15.58 6.49
N GLY A 106 -4.58 16.02 7.23
CA GLY A 106 -5.55 17.05 6.82
C GLY A 106 -6.76 16.49 6.05
N GLY A 107 -6.96 15.18 6.08
CA GLY A 107 -8.05 14.48 5.40
C GLY A 107 -7.73 14.11 3.95
N VAL A 108 -8.18 12.93 3.54
CA VAL A 108 -8.07 12.42 2.16
C VAL A 108 -9.46 12.39 1.53
N ARG A 109 -9.61 13.05 0.39
CA ARG A 109 -10.85 13.06 -0.40
C ARG A 109 -10.97 11.81 -1.27
N SER A 110 -9.87 11.44 -1.94
CA SER A 110 -9.82 10.26 -2.81
C SER A 110 -8.40 9.75 -2.94
N CYS A 111 -8.29 8.46 -3.26
CA CYS A 111 -7.03 7.77 -3.52
C CYS A 111 -7.28 6.80 -4.69
N GLU A 112 -6.95 7.27 -5.89
CA GLU A 112 -7.12 6.52 -7.13
C GLU A 112 -5.80 5.85 -7.49
N VAL A 113 -5.85 4.61 -7.95
CA VAL A 113 -4.65 3.85 -8.28
C VAL A 113 -4.82 3.12 -9.61
N SER A 114 -3.74 3.03 -10.37
CA SER A 114 -3.63 2.24 -11.58
C SER A 114 -2.46 1.29 -11.45
N VAL A 115 -2.58 0.10 -12.02
CA VAL A 115 -1.52 -0.91 -12.03
C VAL A 115 -1.42 -1.56 -13.39
N SER A 116 -0.18 -1.77 -13.85
CA SER A 116 0.13 -2.45 -15.11
C SER A 116 1.26 -3.46 -14.90
N TYR A 117 1.37 -4.39 -15.84
CA TYR A 117 2.36 -5.47 -15.81
C TYR A 117 3.13 -5.53 -17.12
N ASP A 118 4.41 -5.85 -17.03
CA ASP A 118 5.25 -6.27 -18.17
C ASP A 118 6.16 -7.42 -17.73
N GLY A 119 5.76 -8.65 -18.06
CA GLY A 119 6.38 -9.86 -17.51
C GLY A 119 6.36 -9.85 -15.97
N ASP A 120 7.55 -9.90 -15.37
CA ASP A 120 7.74 -9.85 -13.91
C ASP A 120 7.75 -8.44 -13.32
N LEU A 121 7.58 -7.41 -14.15
CA LEU A 121 7.50 -6.03 -13.67
C LEU A 121 6.05 -5.68 -13.34
N VAL A 122 5.86 -5.09 -12.16
CA VAL A 122 4.62 -4.46 -11.72
C VAL A 122 4.88 -2.97 -11.60
N MET A 123 4.10 -2.16 -12.30
CA MET A 123 4.12 -0.71 -12.17
C MET A 123 2.80 -0.24 -11.59
N SER A 124 2.84 0.64 -10.62
CA SER A 124 1.64 1.29 -10.09
C SER A 124 1.78 2.81 -10.06
N THR A 125 0.67 3.50 -10.19
CA THR A 125 0.56 4.96 -10.05
C THR A 125 -0.61 5.27 -9.14
N ALA A 126 -0.39 6.11 -8.14
CA ALA A 126 -1.41 6.60 -7.22
C ALA A 126 -1.60 8.10 -7.39
N VAL A 127 -2.85 8.54 -7.34
CA VAL A 127 -3.27 9.94 -7.27
C VAL A 127 -4.09 10.12 -6.00
N VAL A 128 -3.55 10.89 -5.05
CA VAL A 128 -4.22 11.16 -3.77
C VAL A 128 -4.64 12.61 -3.72
N ASP A 129 -5.94 12.84 -3.56
CA ASP A 129 -6.49 14.17 -3.32
C ASP A 129 -6.77 14.38 -1.83
N PHE A 130 -6.30 15.51 -1.30
CA PHE A 130 -6.41 15.87 0.12
C PHE A 130 -7.46 16.96 0.26
N LEU A 131 -8.11 17.05 1.43
CA LEU A 131 -9.24 17.98 1.61
C LEU A 131 -8.84 19.47 1.56
N GLY A 132 -7.55 19.79 1.77
CA GLY A 132 -7.02 21.15 1.75
C GLY A 132 -6.70 21.64 3.15
#